data_AF-A0AAI8AM92-F1
#
_entry.id   AF-A0AAI8AM92-F1
#
_cell.length_a   1.000
_cell.length_b   1.000
_cell.length_c   1.000
_cell.angle_alpha   90.00
_cell.angle_beta   90.00
_cell.angle_gamma   90.00
#
_symmetry.space_group_name_H-M   'P 1'
#
loop_
_entity.id
_entity.type
_entity.pdbx_description
1 polymer ?
#
loop_
_entity_poly.entity_id
_entity_poly.type
_entity_poly.pdbx_seq_one_letter_code
_entity_poly.pdbx_strand_id
1 'polypeptide(L)'
;MNLNSINDFVDNDLIIFTPTNTLKYGIQRKNWYYQIPMFKAFWATAENKTGSPGDYSFRRIAFELLAAFGYQKGMPPYVSNMMLEPGKNRLTYDEVFQKIFKLNNVDYKYKTFKDFKKAMYKEVLAKQDKLKKINHFNYEYTKFQGSSKIETPSFYFKNVDKIVEEILKEIFIIHIL
;
A
#
# COMPACT_ATOMS: atom_id res chain seq x y z
N MET A 1 -0.79 14.24 -16.80
CA MET A 1 -0.64 12.91 -16.17
C MET A 1 -1.89 12.12 -16.51
N ASN A 2 -1.77 10.95 -17.14
CA ASN A 2 -2.93 10.14 -17.55
C ASN A 2 -3.02 8.93 -16.61
N LEU A 3 -4.12 8.81 -15.86
CA LEU A 3 -4.26 7.90 -14.72
C LEU A 3 -5.51 7.03 -14.89
N ASN A 4 -5.43 6.04 -15.78
CA ASN A 4 -6.60 5.24 -16.20
C ASN A 4 -6.59 3.82 -15.65
N SER A 5 -5.49 3.39 -15.02
CA SER A 5 -5.33 2.04 -14.51
C SER A 5 -4.50 2.00 -13.22
N ILE A 6 -4.63 0.90 -12.47
CA ILE A 6 -3.79 0.64 -11.29
C ILE A 6 -2.30 0.61 -11.67
N ASN A 7 -1.96 0.16 -12.88
CA ASN A 7 -0.59 0.16 -13.36
C ASN A 7 -0.05 1.59 -13.47
N ASP A 8 -0.86 2.54 -13.94
CA ASP A 8 -0.48 3.95 -13.99
C ASP A 8 -0.20 4.50 -12.58
N PHE A 9 -0.98 4.09 -11.57
CA PHE A 9 -0.74 4.49 -10.19
C PHE A 9 0.60 3.97 -9.65
N VAL A 10 0.98 2.73 -10.01
CA VAL A 10 2.29 2.15 -9.64
C VAL A 10 3.42 2.84 -10.39
N ASP A 11 3.27 3.07 -11.69
CA ASP A 11 4.30 3.68 -12.52
C ASP A 11 4.64 5.10 -12.08
N ASN A 12 3.62 5.82 -11.62
CA ASN A 12 3.75 7.19 -11.14
C ASN A 12 3.97 7.31 -9.62
N ASP A 13 4.23 6.20 -8.93
CA ASP A 13 4.49 6.15 -7.49
C ASP A 13 3.44 6.88 -6.62
N LEU A 14 2.15 6.66 -6.92
CA LEU A 14 1.05 7.31 -6.22
C LEU A 14 0.77 6.68 -4.85
N ILE A 15 0.42 7.53 -3.88
CA ILE A 15 0.00 7.15 -2.54
C ILE A 15 -1.26 7.91 -2.14
N ILE A 16 -2.17 7.28 -1.40
CA ILE A 16 -3.22 8.03 -0.72
C ILE A 16 -2.62 8.63 0.55
N PHE A 17 -2.46 9.95 0.54
CA PHE A 17 -1.99 10.70 1.69
C PHE A 17 -3.11 11.58 2.25
N THR A 18 -3.48 11.35 3.51
CA THR A 18 -4.32 12.28 4.26
C THR A 18 -3.40 12.98 5.24
N PRO A 19 -3.22 14.30 5.17
CA PRO A 19 -2.39 15.02 6.11
C PRO A 19 -2.95 14.82 7.53
N THR A 20 -2.15 14.22 8.42
CA THR A 20 -2.43 14.24 9.86
C THR A 20 -1.78 15.47 10.48
N ASN A 21 -2.18 15.85 11.70
CA ASN A 21 -1.56 16.96 12.44
C ASN A 21 -0.03 16.85 12.56
N THR A 22 0.51 15.63 12.53
CA THR A 22 1.95 15.31 12.60
C THR A 22 2.68 15.33 11.25
N LEU A 23 1.95 15.37 10.14
CA LEU A 23 2.45 15.24 8.77
C LEU A 23 2.04 16.44 7.90
N LYS A 24 1.89 17.60 8.54
CA LYS A 24 1.25 18.82 8.01
C LYS A 24 1.85 19.38 6.70
N TYR A 25 2.97 18.83 6.21
CA TYR A 25 3.67 19.30 5.01
C TYR A 25 4.21 18.17 4.11
N GLY A 26 3.77 16.92 4.28
CA GLY A 26 4.29 15.79 3.47
C GLY A 26 5.77 15.45 3.71
N ILE A 27 6.43 16.13 4.66
CA ILE A 27 7.82 15.87 5.02
C ILE A 27 7.88 14.63 5.92
N GLN A 28 8.51 13.57 5.42
CA GLN A 28 8.82 12.38 6.20
C GLN A 28 10.22 12.52 6.82
N ARG A 29 10.29 12.38 8.15
CA ARG A 29 11.52 12.37 8.93
C ARG A 29 12.04 10.93 9.03
N LYS A 30 13.36 10.76 9.01
CA LYS A 30 13.98 9.46 9.29
C LYS A 30 13.82 9.11 10.78
N ASN A 31 13.75 7.83 11.09
CA ASN A 31 13.63 7.26 12.43
C ASN A 31 12.44 7.80 13.22
N TRP A 32 11.26 7.87 12.59
CA TRP A 32 10.04 8.36 13.21
C TRP A 32 9.02 7.26 13.46
N TYR A 33 8.08 7.53 14.37
CA TYR A 33 6.98 6.63 14.73
C TYR A 33 5.82 6.72 13.74
N TYR A 34 6.09 6.43 12.47
CA TYR A 34 5.03 6.34 11.47
C TYR A 34 4.23 5.05 11.64
N GLN A 35 2.91 5.20 11.71
CA GLN A 35 1.97 4.10 11.59
C GLN A 35 1.62 3.91 10.11
N ILE A 36 1.61 2.66 9.65
CA ILE A 36 1.16 2.31 8.30
C ILE A 36 -0.33 1.97 8.39
N PRO A 37 -1.23 2.86 7.95
CA PRO A 37 -2.66 2.60 8.00
C PRO A 37 -3.03 1.43 7.08
N MET A 38 -3.83 0.50 7.60
CA MET A 38 -4.21 -0.73 6.90
C MET A 38 -5.04 -0.44 5.63
N PHE A 39 -5.96 0.53 5.71
CA PHE A 39 -6.96 0.80 4.67
C PHE A 39 -6.58 1.95 3.72
N LYS A 40 -5.36 2.50 3.79
CA LYS A 40 -4.90 3.47 2.78
C LYS A 40 -4.16 2.74 1.67
N ALA A 41 -4.57 3.00 0.44
CA ALA A 41 -3.87 2.47 -0.71
C ALA A 41 -2.47 3.09 -0.84
N PHE A 42 -1.51 2.23 -1.16
CA PHE A 42 -0.11 2.59 -1.38
C PHE A 42 0.37 1.88 -2.64
N TRP A 43 0.24 2.55 -3.78
CA TRP A 43 0.65 2.00 -5.08
C TRP A 43 2.14 2.22 -5.35
N ALA A 44 2.73 3.22 -4.71
CA ALA A 44 4.14 3.52 -4.83
C ALA A 44 5.05 2.34 -4.52
N THR A 45 6.16 2.30 -5.24
CA THR A 45 7.31 1.45 -5.00
C THR A 45 8.40 2.16 -4.20
N ALA A 46 8.32 3.49 -4.13
CA ALA A 46 9.27 4.35 -3.42
C ALA A 46 10.72 4.05 -3.86
N GLU A 47 10.91 3.82 -5.15
CA GLU A 47 12.22 3.51 -5.72
C GLU A 47 13.23 4.60 -5.36
N ASN A 48 14.34 4.19 -4.75
CA ASN A 48 15.43 5.09 -4.39
C ASN A 48 16.76 4.50 -4.85
N LYS A 49 17.28 5.01 -5.98
CA LYS A 49 18.51 4.51 -6.60
C LYS A 49 19.76 4.72 -5.74
N THR A 50 19.74 5.67 -4.81
CA THR A 50 20.91 6.05 -4.00
C THR A 50 20.80 5.67 -2.52
N GLY A 51 19.71 5.03 -2.08
CA GLY A 51 19.53 4.68 -0.67
C GLY A 51 18.21 3.99 -0.34
N SER A 52 17.83 4.06 0.94
CA SER A 52 16.59 3.43 1.46
C SER A 52 15.33 4.23 1.08
N PRO A 53 14.19 3.56 0.83
CA PRO A 53 12.92 4.18 0.42
C PRO A 53 12.23 5.07 1.48
N GLY A 54 12.86 5.26 2.66
CA GLY A 54 12.33 6.04 3.78
C GLY A 54 11.38 5.23 4.68
N ASP A 55 11.24 5.64 5.94
CA ASP A 55 10.59 4.85 7.01
C ASP A 55 9.18 4.34 6.66
N TYR A 56 8.32 5.18 6.08
CA TYR A 56 6.94 4.80 5.77
C TYR A 56 6.88 3.75 4.66
N SER A 57 7.53 4.04 3.53
CA SER A 57 7.57 3.16 2.37
C SER A 57 8.31 1.85 2.68
N PHE A 58 9.40 1.94 3.44
CA PHE A 58 10.16 0.77 3.91
C PHE A 58 9.27 -0.20 4.67
N ARG A 59 8.51 0.28 5.66
CA ARG A 59 7.58 -0.58 6.42
C ARG A 59 6.48 -1.16 5.52
N ARG A 60 5.93 -0.36 4.59
CA ARG A 60 4.89 -0.83 3.68
C ARG A 60 5.40 -1.94 2.77
N ILE A 61 6.57 -1.77 2.17
CA ILE A 61 7.22 -2.78 1.32
C ILE A 61 7.54 -4.04 2.13
N ALA A 62 8.03 -3.89 3.36
CA ALA A 62 8.29 -5.02 4.25
C ALA A 62 7.04 -5.88 4.48
N PHE A 63 5.86 -5.25 4.66
CA PHE A 63 4.59 -5.98 4.76
C PHE A 63 4.13 -6.58 3.42
N GLU A 64 4.37 -5.92 2.29
CA GLU A 64 4.07 -6.46 0.96
C GLU A 64 4.89 -7.74 0.69
N LEU A 65 6.17 -7.74 1.07
CA LEU A 65 7.04 -8.91 0.97
C LEU A 65 6.69 -10.00 1.98
N LEU A 66 6.28 -9.63 3.20
CA LEU A 66 5.73 -10.58 4.17
C LEU A 66 4.49 -11.29 3.62
N ALA A 67 3.58 -10.55 2.99
CA ALA A 67 2.37 -11.11 2.41
C ALA A 67 2.66 -12.02 1.21
N ALA A 68 3.62 -11.67 0.37
CA ALA A 68 3.94 -12.42 -0.84
C ALA A 68 4.83 -13.64 -0.61
N PHE A 69 5.84 -13.52 0.26
CA PHE A 69 6.91 -14.52 0.42
C PHE A 69 7.02 -15.06 1.85
N GLY A 70 6.16 -14.60 2.75
CA GLY A 70 6.15 -15.03 4.15
C GLY A 70 7.27 -14.43 4.98
N TYR A 71 7.34 -14.87 6.25
CA TYR A 71 8.31 -14.35 7.19
C TYR A 71 9.74 -14.71 6.78
N GLN A 72 10.09 -15.97 6.51
CA GLN A 72 11.52 -16.31 6.34
C GLN A 72 12.16 -15.74 5.07
N LYS A 73 11.42 -15.69 3.96
CA LYS A 73 11.97 -15.34 2.63
C LYS A 73 11.50 -14.00 2.08
N GLY A 74 10.63 -13.29 2.81
CA GLY A 74 10.11 -11.97 2.41
C GLY A 74 10.70 -10.84 3.24
N MET A 75 10.23 -10.74 4.49
CA MET A 75 10.46 -9.54 5.31
C MET A 75 11.92 -9.40 5.84
N PRO A 76 12.51 -10.36 6.58
CA PRO A 76 13.88 -10.30 7.08
C PRO A 76 14.92 -10.04 5.98
N PRO A 77 14.87 -10.67 4.79
CA PRO A 77 15.84 -10.36 3.72
C PRO A 77 15.83 -8.89 3.29
N TYR A 78 14.67 -8.23 3.41
CA TYR A 78 14.50 -6.84 3.07
C TYR A 78 14.87 -5.89 4.20
N VAL A 79 14.47 -6.20 5.44
CA VAL A 79 14.66 -5.29 6.59
C VAL A 79 16.02 -5.42 7.25
N SER A 80 16.82 -6.41 6.87
CA SER A 80 18.14 -6.68 7.44
C SER A 80 19.23 -6.65 6.38
N ASN A 81 20.49 -6.55 6.82
CA ASN A 81 21.65 -6.58 5.95
C ASN A 81 22.13 -8.01 5.63
N MET A 82 21.33 -9.06 5.86
CA MET A 82 21.83 -10.44 5.73
C MET A 82 22.20 -10.86 4.30
N MET A 83 21.70 -10.13 3.29
CA MET A 83 22.01 -10.38 1.87
C MET A 83 23.23 -9.58 1.37
N LEU A 84 23.89 -8.83 2.27
CA LEU A 84 25.05 -8.01 1.96
C LEU A 84 26.27 -8.90 1.71
N GLU A 85 26.98 -8.65 0.61
CA GLU A 85 28.19 -9.38 0.25
C GLU A 85 29.40 -8.86 1.04
N PRO A 86 30.39 -9.71 1.37
CA PRO A 86 31.63 -9.27 2.00
C PRO A 86 32.28 -8.13 1.21
N GLY A 87 32.63 -7.04 1.89
CA GLY A 87 33.25 -5.86 1.27
C GLY A 87 32.28 -4.84 0.66
N LYS A 88 30.97 -5.11 0.60
CA LYS A 88 29.95 -4.08 0.29
C LYS A 88 29.43 -3.44 1.57
N ASN A 89 29.23 -2.12 1.54
CA ASN A 89 28.64 -1.37 2.66
C ASN A 89 27.10 -1.28 2.58
N ARG A 90 26.52 -1.44 1.38
CA ARG A 90 25.08 -1.41 1.13
C ARG A 90 24.74 -2.08 -0.19
N LEU A 91 23.48 -2.49 -0.33
CA LEU A 91 22.88 -2.88 -1.60
C LEU A 91 22.09 -1.70 -2.17
N THR A 92 22.00 -1.61 -3.50
CA THR A 92 21.06 -0.70 -4.18
C THR A 92 19.62 -1.22 -4.05
N TYR A 93 18.64 -0.35 -4.30
CA TYR A 93 17.23 -0.74 -4.30
C TYR A 93 16.97 -1.95 -5.20
N ASP A 94 17.46 -1.93 -6.45
CA ASP A 94 17.27 -3.03 -7.40
C ASP A 94 17.99 -4.31 -6.96
N GLU A 95 19.22 -4.20 -6.43
CA GLU A 95 19.96 -5.36 -5.92
C GLU A 95 19.20 -6.07 -4.78
N VAL A 96 18.56 -5.31 -3.88
CA VAL A 96 17.74 -5.87 -2.80
C VAL A 96 16.61 -6.72 -3.37
N PHE A 97 15.79 -6.18 -4.28
CA PHE A 97 14.65 -6.93 -4.82
C PHE A 97 15.08 -8.08 -5.72
N GLN A 98 16.13 -7.91 -6.53
CA GLN A 98 16.64 -9.00 -7.36
C GLN A 98 17.12 -10.18 -6.50
N LYS A 99 17.82 -9.92 -5.40
CA LYS A 99 18.21 -10.97 -4.45
C LYS A 99 17.02 -11.64 -3.78
N ILE A 100 15.98 -10.88 -3.42
CA ILE A 100 14.74 -11.43 -2.83
C ILE A 100 13.95 -12.27 -3.85
N PHE A 101 13.85 -11.82 -5.10
CA PHE A 101 13.19 -12.57 -6.17
C PHE A 101 13.93 -13.86 -6.46
N LYS A 102 15.27 -13.83 -6.50
CA LYS A 102 16.09 -15.03 -6.63
C LYS A 102 15.91 -16.00 -5.45
N LEU A 103 15.87 -15.49 -4.22
CA LEU A 103 15.61 -16.31 -3.02
C LEU A 103 14.26 -17.05 -3.07
N ASN A 104 13.29 -16.47 -3.78
CA ASN A 104 11.95 -17.02 -3.95
C ASN A 104 11.72 -17.71 -5.31
N ASN A 105 12.77 -17.87 -6.12
CA ASN A 105 12.71 -18.44 -7.48
C ASN A 105 11.68 -17.74 -8.39
N VAL A 106 11.65 -16.41 -8.37
CA VAL A 106 10.75 -15.58 -9.20
C VAL A 106 11.47 -14.45 -9.95
N ASP A 107 12.81 -14.51 -10.00
CA ASP A 107 13.69 -13.57 -10.70
C ASP A 107 13.45 -13.54 -12.22
N TYR A 108 13.11 -14.68 -12.82
CA TYR A 108 12.70 -14.73 -14.23
C TYR A 108 11.36 -14.02 -14.51
N LYS A 109 10.53 -13.83 -13.48
CA LYS A 109 9.17 -13.29 -13.60
C LYS A 109 9.12 -11.78 -13.41
N TYR A 110 10.01 -11.22 -12.60
CA TYR A 110 9.98 -9.80 -12.22
C TYR A 110 11.36 -9.17 -12.35
N LYS A 111 11.48 -8.14 -13.20
CA LYS A 111 12.74 -7.39 -13.38
C LYS A 111 12.86 -6.23 -12.40
N THR A 112 11.74 -5.65 -11.98
CA THR A 112 11.68 -4.53 -11.04
C THR A 112 10.64 -4.78 -9.95
N PHE A 113 10.72 -4.02 -8.86
CA PHE A 113 9.66 -4.06 -7.85
C PHE A 113 8.32 -3.54 -8.39
N LYS A 114 8.34 -2.63 -9.38
CA LYS A 114 7.12 -2.19 -10.10
C LYS A 114 6.45 -3.36 -10.82
N ASP A 115 7.22 -4.20 -11.52
CA ASP A 115 6.68 -5.39 -12.20
C ASP A 115 6.01 -6.35 -11.22
N PHE A 116 6.71 -6.63 -10.11
CA PHE A 116 6.19 -7.47 -9.03
C PHE A 116 4.89 -6.90 -8.46
N LYS A 117 4.86 -5.60 -8.14
CA LYS A 117 3.69 -4.94 -7.55
C LYS A 117 2.48 -4.93 -8.49
N LYS A 118 2.68 -4.66 -9.79
CA LYS A 118 1.62 -4.79 -10.81
C LYS A 118 1.08 -6.22 -10.89
N ALA A 119 1.96 -7.21 -10.81
CA ALA A 119 1.55 -8.62 -10.83
C ALA A 119 0.76 -9.01 -9.58
N MET A 120 1.12 -8.49 -8.40
CA MET A 120 0.33 -8.68 -7.17
C MET A 120 -1.10 -8.15 -7.34
N TYR A 121 -1.27 -6.93 -7.87
CA TYR A 121 -2.61 -6.38 -8.11
C TYR A 121 -3.39 -7.20 -9.14
N LYS A 122 -2.74 -7.63 -10.22
CA LYS A 122 -3.36 -8.50 -11.22
C LYS A 122 -3.82 -9.83 -10.61
N GLU A 123 -3.02 -10.42 -9.73
CA GLU A 123 -3.37 -11.66 -9.03
C GLU A 123 -4.58 -11.47 -8.10
N VAL A 124 -4.63 -10.36 -7.35
CA VAL A 124 -5.77 -10.03 -6.48
C VAL A 124 -7.05 -9.88 -7.31
N LEU A 125 -6.99 -9.14 -8.43
CA LEU A 125 -8.14 -8.98 -9.33
C LEU A 125 -8.58 -10.31 -9.93
N ALA A 126 -7.66 -11.16 -10.37
CA ALA A 126 -7.99 -12.48 -10.92
C ALA A 126 -8.59 -13.44 -9.87
N LYS A 127 -8.39 -13.17 -8.58
CA LYS A 127 -8.98 -13.94 -7.47
C LYS A 127 -10.32 -13.38 -7.00
N GLN A 128 -10.77 -12.24 -7.52
CA GLN A 128 -12.00 -11.57 -7.07
C GLN A 128 -13.21 -12.51 -7.12
N ASP A 129 -13.36 -13.28 -8.20
CA ASP A 129 -14.48 -14.23 -8.36
C ASP A 129 -14.40 -15.46 -7.43
N LYS A 130 -13.24 -15.70 -6.80
CA LYS A 130 -13.01 -16.79 -5.85
C LYS A 130 -13.26 -16.37 -4.41
N LEU A 131 -13.43 -15.07 -4.16
CA LEU A 131 -13.72 -14.58 -2.82
C LEU A 131 -15.14 -14.96 -2.42
N LYS A 132 -15.33 -15.31 -1.14
CA LYS A 132 -16.67 -15.54 -0.61
C LYS A 132 -17.49 -14.27 -0.80
N LYS A 133 -18.60 -14.39 -1.51
CA LYS A 133 -19.52 -13.28 -1.69
C LYS A 133 -20.05 -12.85 -0.32
N ILE A 134 -19.75 -11.62 0.06
CA ILE A 134 -20.35 -10.99 1.22
C ILE A 134 -21.69 -10.45 0.75
N ASN A 135 -22.77 -11.18 1.04
CA ASN A 135 -24.12 -10.81 0.61
C ASN A 135 -24.70 -9.66 1.45
N HIS A 136 -24.18 -9.45 2.66
CA HIS A 136 -24.62 -8.41 3.57
C HIS A 136 -23.41 -7.83 4.29
N PHE A 137 -23.20 -6.52 4.09
CA PHE A 137 -22.27 -5.73 4.89
C PHE A 137 -23.08 -4.61 5.55
N ASN A 138 -23.05 -4.58 6.88
CA ASN A 138 -23.65 -3.50 7.66
C ASN A 138 -22.56 -2.50 7.96
N TYR A 139 -22.71 -1.28 7.43
CA TYR A 139 -21.82 -0.18 7.74
C TYR A 139 -22.58 0.87 8.53
N GLU A 140 -22.10 1.13 9.74
CA GLU A 140 -22.61 2.20 10.59
C GLU A 140 -21.50 3.20 10.82
N TYR A 141 -21.83 4.47 10.63
CA TYR A 141 -20.95 5.56 11.02
C TYR A 141 -21.77 6.67 11.65
N THR A 142 -21.11 7.48 12.47
CA THR A 142 -21.75 8.63 13.10
C THR A 142 -21.37 9.89 12.35
N LYS A 143 -22.35 10.66 11.87
CA LYS A 143 -22.13 12.02 11.37
C LYS A 143 -22.04 12.99 12.56
N PHE A 144 -20.96 13.77 12.57
CA PHE A 144 -20.75 14.87 13.49
C PHE A 144 -20.72 16.18 12.68
N GLN A 145 -21.41 17.21 13.16
CA GLN A 145 -21.24 18.59 12.70
C GLN A 145 -20.90 19.45 13.92
N GLY A 146 -19.66 19.90 13.99
CA GLY A 146 -19.11 20.45 15.22
C GLY A 146 -19.12 19.40 16.35
N SER A 147 -19.54 19.80 17.55
CA SER A 147 -19.65 18.92 18.72
C SER A 147 -20.95 18.11 18.76
N SER A 148 -21.87 18.33 17.83
CA SER A 148 -23.21 17.74 17.85
C SER A 148 -23.28 16.50 16.96
N LYS A 149 -23.79 15.39 17.52
CA LYS A 149 -24.17 14.18 16.77
C LYS A 149 -25.50 14.45 16.09
N ILE A 150 -25.57 14.27 14.77
CA ILE A 150 -26.79 14.56 14.02
C ILE A 150 -27.53 13.29 13.66
N GLU A 151 -26.83 12.29 13.09
CA GLU A 151 -27.44 11.02 12.69
C GLU A 151 -26.37 9.92 12.57
N THR A 152 -26.74 8.69 12.89
CA THR A 152 -25.97 7.47 12.57
C THR A 152 -26.66 6.75 11.43
N PRO A 153 -26.37 7.12 10.17
CA PRO A 153 -26.91 6.35 9.06
C PRO A 153 -26.29 4.94 9.06
N SER A 154 -27.16 3.93 8.92
CA SER A 154 -26.80 2.53 8.74
C SER A 154 -27.09 2.16 7.30
N PHE A 155 -26.08 1.65 6.61
CA PHE A 155 -26.20 1.25 5.22
C PHE A 155 -26.07 -0.26 5.09
N TYR A 156 -26.98 -0.83 4.31
CA TYR A 156 -26.97 -2.23 3.93
C TYR A 156 -26.54 -2.36 2.48
N PHE A 157 -25.40 -2.97 2.27
CA PHE A 157 -24.87 -3.15 0.93
C PHE A 157 -24.81 -4.62 0.56
N LYS A 158 -25.36 -4.92 -0.63
CA LYS A 158 -25.30 -6.27 -1.23
C LYS A 158 -23.96 -6.55 -1.93
N ASN A 159 -23.23 -5.50 -2.31
CA ASN A 159 -21.95 -5.57 -3.04
C ASN A 159 -20.98 -4.53 -2.47
N VAL A 160 -19.74 -4.94 -2.20
CA VAL A 160 -18.68 -4.11 -1.58
C VAL A 160 -18.27 -2.93 -2.46
N ASP A 161 -18.26 -3.07 -3.78
CA ASP A 161 -17.81 -2.01 -4.70
C ASP A 161 -18.70 -0.76 -4.62
N LYS A 162 -20.02 -0.96 -4.47
CA LYS A 162 -20.98 0.14 -4.27
C LYS A 162 -20.77 0.89 -2.95
N ILE A 163 -20.24 0.20 -1.93
CA ILE A 163 -19.91 0.80 -0.62
C ILE A 163 -18.82 1.84 -0.80
N VAL A 164 -17.74 1.45 -1.46
CA VAL A 164 -16.58 2.32 -1.65
C VAL A 164 -16.95 3.54 -2.48
N GLU A 165 -17.74 3.37 -3.55
CA GLU A 165 -18.22 4.50 -4.35
C GLU A 165 -19.08 5.48 -3.55
N GLU A 166 -20.03 5.01 -2.73
CA GLU A 166 -20.86 5.89 -1.92
C GLU A 166 -20.08 6.59 -0.81
N ILE A 167 -19.20 5.86 -0.10
CA ILE A 167 -18.33 6.45 0.92
C ILE A 167 -17.46 7.55 0.31
N LEU A 168 -16.86 7.30 -0.86
CA LEU A 168 -16.05 8.30 -1.53
C LEU A 168 -16.88 9.54 -1.89
N LYS A 169 -18.09 9.38 -2.44
CA LYS A 169 -18.98 10.52 -2.74
C LYS A 169 -19.26 11.35 -1.49
N GLU A 170 -19.59 10.74 -0.36
CA GLU A 170 -19.87 11.47 0.87
C GLU A 170 -18.63 12.18 1.43
N ILE A 171 -17.47 11.51 1.48
CA ILE A 171 -16.22 12.12 1.98
C ILE A 171 -15.80 13.32 1.11
N PHE A 172 -15.92 13.21 -0.21
CA PHE A 172 -15.56 14.29 -1.12
C PHE A 172 -16.55 15.46 -1.06
N ILE A 173 -17.85 15.21 -0.85
CA ILE A 173 -18.83 16.29 -0.62
C ILE A 173 -18.51 17.07 0.65
N ILE A 174 -18.12 16.40 1.74
CA ILE A 174 -17.80 17.03 3.03
C ILE A 174 -16.56 17.94 2.96
N HIS A 175 -15.63 17.70 2.02
CA HIS A 175 -14.41 18.51 1.87
C HIS A 175 -14.52 19.67 0.86
N ILE A 176 -15.66 19.83 0.18
CA ILE A 176 -15.89 20.89 -0.83
C ILE A 176 -16.85 21.99 -0.31
N LEU A 177 -17.43 21.82 0.89
CA LEU A 177 -18.26 22.82 1.59
C LEU A 177 -17.50 23.38 2.79
#